data_AF-A0A6G6YRD7-F1
#
_entry.id   AF-A0A6G6YRD7-F1
#
_cell.length_a   1.000
_cell.length_b   1.000
_cell.length_c   1.000
_cell.angle_alpha   90.00
_cell.angle_beta   90.00
_cell.angle_gamma   90.00
#
_symmetry.space_group_name_H-M   'P 1'
#
loop_
_entity.id
_entity.type
_entity.pdbx_description
1 polymer ?
#
loop_
_entity_poly.entity_id
_entity_poly.type
_entity_poly.pdbx_seq_one_letter_code
_entity_poly.pdbx_strand_id
1 'polypeptide(L)' 'MACDVDDRTVLDAALIAAAQSVEHYEITRYGSLIAWAKKLGRDDCASVLQENLDEEKATDRKLNDMAVNGVNQRAA' A
#
# COMPACT_ATOMS: atom_id res chain seq x y z
N MET A 1 -4.07 -18.48 24.20
CA MET A 1 -5.52 -18.17 24.16
C MET A 1 -5.68 -17.24 22.97
N ALA A 2 -6.06 -17.79 21.82
CA ALA A 2 -6.36 -17.00 20.63
C ALA A 2 -7.57 -16.14 21.01
N CYS A 3 -7.36 -14.83 21.11
CA CYS A 3 -8.45 -13.89 21.29
C CYS A 3 -9.23 -13.93 19.97
N ASP A 4 -10.43 -14.50 20.01
CA ASP A 4 -11.35 -14.63 18.90
C ASP A 4 -11.49 -13.31 18.14
N VAL A 5 -10.92 -13.24 16.94
CA VAL A 5 -11.30 -12.25 15.94
C VAL A 5 -12.55 -12.81 15.24
N ASP A 6 -13.64 -13.00 15.98
CA ASP A 6 -14.93 -13.46 15.44
C ASP A 6 -15.72 -12.29 14.79
N ASP A 7 -15.22 -11.07 14.95
CA ASP A 7 -15.66 -9.93 14.16
C ASP A 7 -14.85 -9.88 12.85
N ARG A 8 -15.42 -10.46 11.79
CA ARG A 8 -14.89 -10.39 10.41
C ARG A 8 -14.44 -8.98 10.02
N THR A 9 -15.12 -7.99 10.55
CA THR A 9 -14.89 -6.59 10.25
C THR A 9 -13.65 -6.04 10.98
N VAL A 10 -13.27 -6.60 12.12
CA VAL A 10 -11.98 -6.31 12.78
C VAL A 10 -10.85 -7.01 12.03
N LEU A 11 -11.09 -8.24 11.55
CA LEU A 11 -10.13 -8.97 10.71
C LEU A 11 -9.83 -8.22 9.41
N ASP A 12 -10.86 -7.77 8.68
CA ASP A 12 -10.70 -7.02 7.43
C ASP A 12 -9.93 -5.71 7.64
N ALA A 13 -10.21 -4.98 8.73
CA ALA A 13 -9.48 -3.76 9.07
C ALA A 13 -8.00 -4.04 9.37
N ALA A 14 -7.70 -5.13 10.09
CA ALA A 14 -6.33 -5.54 10.38
C ALA A 14 -5.58 -5.98 9.11
N LEU A 15 -6.26 -6.69 8.19
CA LEU A 15 -5.70 -7.09 6.90
C LEU A 15 -5.40 -5.88 6.01
N ILE A 16 -6.31 -4.91 5.93
CA ILE A 16 -6.09 -3.67 5.18
C ILE A 16 -4.90 -2.90 5.76
N ALA A 17 -4.82 -2.74 7.07
CA ALA A 17 -3.70 -2.04 7.71
C ALA A 17 -2.35 -2.75 7.47
N ALA A 18 -2.34 -4.08 7.50
CA ALA A 18 -1.16 -4.88 7.17
C ALA A 18 -0.75 -4.68 5.71
N ALA A 19 -1.71 -4.70 4.77
CA ALA A 19 -1.45 -4.45 3.36
C ALA A 19 -0.89 -3.04 3.12
N GLN A 20 -1.49 -1.99 3.71
CA GLN A 20 -0.98 -0.61 3.60
C GLN A 20 0.45 -0.46 4.13
N SER A 21 0.80 -1.21 5.16
CA SER A 21 2.17 -1.22 5.69
C SER A 21 3.18 -1.79 4.69
N VAL A 22 2.77 -2.79 3.90
CA VAL A 22 3.58 -3.37 2.81
C VAL A 22 3.69 -2.35 1.66
N GLU A 23 2.58 -1.75 1.22
CA GLU A 23 2.59 -0.74 0.16
C GLU A 23 3.51 0.45 0.51
N HIS A 24 3.45 0.95 1.74
CA HIS A 24 4.33 2.03 2.21
C HIS A 24 5.82 1.65 2.19
N TYR A 25 6.14 0.39 2.51
CA TYR A 25 7.50 -0.13 2.38
C TYR A 25 7.95 -0.09 0.92
N GLU A 26 7.12 -0.57 0.00
CA GLU A 26 7.42 -0.61 -1.43
C GLU A 26 7.55 0.80 -2.04
N ILE A 27 6.61 1.71 -1.75
CA ILE A 27 6.64 3.11 -2.19
C ILE A 27 7.97 3.78 -1.79
N THR A 28 8.40 3.57 -0.54
CA THR A 28 9.66 4.13 -0.01
C THR A 28 10.88 3.58 -0.77
N ARG A 29 10.86 2.27 -1.08
CA ARG A 29 11.96 1.57 -1.76
C ARG A 29 12.03 1.99 -3.22
N TYR A 30 10.91 1.98 -3.94
CA TYR A 30 10.87 2.42 -5.34
C TYR A 30 11.30 3.88 -5.49
N GLY A 31 10.85 4.79 -4.61
CA GLY A 31 11.30 6.18 -4.62
C GLY A 31 12.83 6.32 -4.50
N SER A 32 13.45 5.54 -3.62
CA SER A 32 14.91 5.51 -3.46
C SER A 32 15.62 4.92 -4.69
N LEU A 33 15.10 3.81 -5.24
CA LEU A 33 15.68 3.15 -6.40
C LEU A 33 15.60 4.01 -7.67
N ILE A 34 14.49 4.71 -7.88
CA ILE A 34 14.32 5.65 -9.00
C ILE A 34 15.36 6.78 -8.91
N ALA A 35 15.56 7.35 -7.72
CA ALA A 35 16.56 8.40 -7.52
C ALA A 35 17.98 7.90 -7.83
N TRP A 36 18.32 6.68 -7.43
CA TRP A 36 19.61 6.07 -7.75
C TRP A 36 19.76 5.73 -9.23
N ALA A 37 18.73 5.18 -9.87
CA ALA A 37 18.73 4.88 -11.30
C ALA A 37 18.99 6.14 -12.12
N LYS A 38 18.30 7.25 -11.84
CA LYS A 38 18.53 8.56 -12.46
C LYS A 38 19.96 9.06 -12.24
N LYS A 39 20.47 8.95 -11.00
CA LYS A 39 21.85 9.35 -10.66
C LYS A 39 22.91 8.55 -11.44
N LEU A 40 22.61 7.30 -11.78
CA LEU A 40 23.49 6.41 -12.54
C LEU A 40 23.29 6.50 -14.06
N GLY A 41 22.41 7.39 -14.55
CA GLY A 41 22.09 7.51 -15.98
C GLY A 41 21.31 6.31 -16.53
N ARG A 42 20.57 5.59 -15.67
CA ARG A 42 19.76 4.41 -15.99
C ARG A 42 18.28 4.77 -16.11
N ASP A 43 17.97 5.63 -17.07
CA ASP A 43 16.60 6.10 -17.30
C ASP A 43 15.64 4.97 -17.72
N ASP A 44 16.18 3.93 -18.37
CA ASP A 44 15.48 2.67 -18.67
C ASP A 44 14.93 2.01 -17.39
N CYS A 45 15.78 1.85 -16.38
CA CYS A 45 15.39 1.29 -15.10
C CYS A 45 14.46 2.24 -14.34
N ALA A 46 14.75 3.55 -14.38
CA ALA A 46 13.93 4.54 -13.69
C ALA A 46 12.47 4.54 -14.20
N SER A 47 12.25 4.32 -15.50
CA SER A 47 10.90 4.24 -16.08
C SER A 47 10.12 3.05 -15.53
N VAL A 48 10.70 1.85 -15.58
CA VAL A 48 10.04 0.63 -15.08
C VAL A 48 9.77 0.70 -13.58
N LEU A 49 10.73 1.22 -12.80
CA LEU A 49 10.53 1.42 -11.36
C LEU A 49 9.46 2.47 -11.05
N GLN A 50 9.28 3.46 -11.92
CA GLN A 50 8.24 4.48 -11.78
C GLN A 50 6.85 3.90 -12.09
N GLU A 51 6.74 3.02 -13.08
CA GLU A 51 5.50 2.27 -13.35
C GLU A 51 5.07 1.49 -12.10
N ASN A 52 5.96 0.70 -11.51
CA ASN A 52 5.67 -0.03 -10.27
C ASN A 52 5.28 0.92 -9.11
N LEU A 53 6.03 2.03 -8.93
CA LEU A 53 5.71 3.01 -7.89
C LEU A 53 4.28 3.59 -8.05
N ASP A 54 3.84 3.81 -9.28
CA ASP A 54 2.52 4.36 -9.54
C ASP A 54 1.41 3.33 -9.32
N GLU A 55 1.69 2.04 -9.59
CA GLU A 55 0.83 0.91 -9.23
C GLU A 55 0.68 0.78 -7.71
N GLU A 56 1.77 0.77 -6.93
CA GLU A 56 1.69 0.64 -5.47
C GLU A 56 0.96 1.83 -4.84
N LYS A 57 1.22 3.05 -5.32
CA LYS A 57 0.44 4.23 -4.88
C LYS A 57 -1.04 4.11 -5.22
N ALA A 58 -1.40 3.47 -6.33
CA ALA A 58 -2.79 3.25 -6.69
C ALA A 58 -3.43 2.17 -5.81
N THR A 59 -2.68 1.12 -5.46
CA THR A 59 -3.10 0.07 -4.54
C THR A 59 -3.33 0.63 -3.14
N ASP A 60 -2.39 1.41 -2.59
CA ASP A 60 -2.53 2.08 -1.29
C ASP A 60 -3.78 2.98 -1.24
N ARG A 61 -4.04 3.76 -2.30
CA ARG A 61 -5.28 4.56 -2.40
C ARG A 61 -6.53 3.69 -2.34
N LYS A 62 -6.57 2.56 -3.05
CA LYS A 62 -7.70 1.62 -3.00
C LYS A 62 -7.87 1.01 -1.62
N LEU A 63 -6.77 0.64 -0.94
CA LEU A 63 -6.79 0.14 0.42
C LEU A 63 -7.36 1.20 1.38
N ASN A 64 -6.96 2.46 1.23
CA ASN A 64 -7.49 3.57 2.02
C ASN A 64 -8.99 3.77 1.78
N ASP A 65 -9.45 3.72 0.53
CA ASP A 65 -10.87 3.82 0.21
C ASP A 65 -11.67 2.66 0.82
N MET A 66 -11.14 1.44 0.81
CA MET A 66 -11.76 0.29 1.48
C MET A 66 -11.82 0.47 2.99
N ALA A 67 -10.75 0.98 3.62
CA ALA A 67 -10.72 1.27 5.05
C ALA A 67 -11.78 2.32 5.43
N VAL A 68 -11.85 3.44 4.70
CA VAL A 68 -12.78 4.54 4.98
C VAL A 68 -14.23 4.12 4.74
N ASN A 69 -14.51 3.43 3.62
CA ASN A 69 -15.87 2.99 3.30
C ASN A 69 -16.36 1.87 4.23
N GLY A 70 -15.48 0.95 4.64
CA GLY A 70 -15.81 -0.07 5.65
C GLY A 70 -16.08 0.53 7.04
N VAL A 71 -15.45 1.66 7.37
CA VAL A 71 -15.77 2.43 8.59
C VAL A 71 -17.10 3.18 8.45
N ASN A 72 -17.38 3.78 7.27
CA ASN A 72 -18.62 4.53 7.05
C ASN A 72 -19.88 3.64 7.05
N GLN A 73 -19.80 2.38 6.61
CA GLN A 73 -20.91 1.42 6.76
C GLN A 73 -21.23 1.06 8.22
N ARG A 74 -20.28 1.29 9.15
CA ARG A 74 -20.49 1.04 10.59
C ARG A 74 -21.06 2.25 11.34
N ALA A 75 -21.10 3.43 10.73
CA ALA A 75 -21.55 4.68 11.35
C ALA A 75 -23.03 5.03 11.06
N ALA A 76 -23.73 4.18 10.32
CA ALA A 76 -25.13 4.37 9.87
C ALA A 76 -26.10 3.40 10.53
#